data_AF-A0A3L7N9C5-F1
#
_entry.id   AF-A0A3L7N9C5-F1
#
_cell.length_a   1.000
_cell.length_b   1.000
_cell.length_c   1.000
_cell.angle_alpha   90.00
_cell.angle_beta   90.00
_cell.angle_gamma   90.00
#
_symmetry.space_group_name_H-M   'P 1'
#
loop_
_entity.id
_entity.type
_entity.pdbx_description
1 polymer ?
#
loop_
_entity_poly.entity_id
_entity_poly.type
_entity_poly.pdbx_seq_one_letter_code
_entity_poly.pdbx_strand_id
1 'polypeptide(L)'
;MPTAYDIIGDIHGCDAELAELLRLLGHGDPFSPHSGRMLVFVGDLVDRGPATPAVLERVMRLVREGRGCCVAGNHDVRLAEALRGIPVEPGHGLEQSLEQFASRPHAERMEVLAFLESLPGHLALDGGRLVVAHAGLEEALHGVDSAAAREAAIHGTYTGAFDSRCMPVRTDWANDYHGAAAVVHGHTPVEIPEWFHNTLCIDTGCVYGGRLTALRWPERELVAVTAGGTWGNSARGALPLRAQREPTAEAVPLPQGTATDAIRVLRRRAVEILAAASSPDDARSGASPTSNGGRPPADPAADKPAPLGRWLIHLPPTMSACDPGRTADGLEHPLGAFAHYASQGLRRVVCEEKHSGVRVVVILCRDRAAARRRFGADALGVIHSRAGRRFLPAAAEQTLLGEFGVAAEAAGVWRDLDTDWLCLDGELLGEPLAAATRPFQVVLFHLLAAERRTFFDRDHPWHLGQLARLVAEGDGSLVVTPHRLVDLTRPVEVAGAIAWWHALCLGGGEGIVVKPVSCAGWGASGPVQPALKVRGAEWLRRVYGDGYRDQANFERLRRRSLIAKRSRALGQFALGIEGLERFVEGAADAEVWACLVAMEGGMPEAGRFPGAAPP
;
A
#
# COMPACT_ATOMS: atom_id res chain seq x y z
N MET A 1 2.06 -13.93 -40.89
CA MET A 1 3.02 -13.98 -39.76
C MET A 1 3.35 -15.44 -39.49
N PRO A 2 4.61 -15.79 -39.18
CA PRO A 2 4.96 -17.14 -38.72
C PRO A 2 4.11 -17.52 -37.50
N THR A 3 3.88 -18.82 -37.30
CA THR A 3 3.12 -19.34 -36.13
C THR A 3 4.03 -19.95 -35.08
N ALA A 4 5.34 -20.00 -35.34
CA ALA A 4 6.36 -20.54 -34.45
C ALA A 4 7.41 -19.48 -34.12
N TYR A 5 7.77 -19.39 -32.84
CA TYR A 5 8.65 -18.35 -32.30
C TYR A 5 9.63 -18.95 -31.31
N ASP A 6 10.82 -18.36 -31.23
CA ASP A 6 11.77 -18.60 -30.13
C ASP A 6 11.90 -17.29 -29.35
N ILE A 7 11.37 -17.26 -28.13
CA ILE A 7 11.23 -16.05 -27.31
C ILE A 7 12.36 -16.05 -26.26
N ILE A 8 13.20 -15.03 -26.25
CA ILE A 8 14.43 -14.95 -25.43
C ILE A 8 14.21 -13.96 -24.28
N GLY A 9 14.55 -14.38 -23.06
CA GLY A 9 14.47 -13.60 -21.82
C GLY A 9 15.47 -12.44 -21.71
N ASP A 10 15.51 -11.78 -20.55
CA ASP A 10 16.35 -10.60 -20.28
C ASP A 10 17.85 -10.92 -20.45
N ILE A 11 18.52 -10.18 -21.34
CA ILE A 11 19.91 -10.46 -21.74
C ILE A 11 20.91 -9.65 -20.92
N HIS A 12 20.61 -8.38 -20.64
CA HIS A 12 21.46 -7.49 -19.85
C HIS A 12 22.94 -7.54 -20.25
N GLY A 13 23.26 -7.36 -21.53
CA GLY A 13 24.65 -7.31 -22.01
C GLY A 13 25.42 -8.65 -22.02
N CYS A 14 24.78 -9.79 -21.75
CA CYS A 14 25.37 -11.14 -21.82
C CYS A 14 25.42 -11.70 -23.25
N ASP A 15 26.25 -11.11 -24.14
CA ASP A 15 26.32 -11.51 -25.55
C ASP A 15 26.85 -12.94 -25.78
N ALA A 16 27.76 -13.42 -24.93
CA ALA A 16 28.33 -14.77 -25.06
C ALA A 16 27.24 -15.85 -24.87
N GLU A 17 26.42 -15.70 -23.83
CA GLU A 17 25.27 -16.55 -23.55
C GLU A 17 24.22 -16.45 -24.64
N LEU A 18 23.96 -15.24 -25.16
CA LEU A 18 23.05 -15.03 -26.28
C LEU A 18 23.54 -15.74 -27.54
N ALA A 19 24.82 -15.62 -27.89
CA ALA A 19 25.39 -16.29 -29.07
C ALA A 19 25.27 -17.81 -28.97
N GLU A 20 25.54 -18.38 -27.80
CA GLU A 20 25.42 -19.81 -27.55
C GLU A 20 23.95 -20.28 -27.57
N LEU A 21 23.04 -19.50 -26.97
CA LEU A 21 21.61 -19.84 -26.98
C LEU A 21 21.04 -19.81 -28.40
N LEU A 22 21.41 -18.82 -29.20
CA LEU A 22 21.05 -18.75 -30.61
C LEU A 22 21.61 -19.95 -31.39
N ARG A 23 22.82 -20.41 -31.09
CA ARG A 23 23.39 -21.62 -31.69
C ARG A 23 22.56 -22.87 -31.34
N LEU A 24 22.19 -23.05 -30.07
CA LEU A 24 21.36 -24.16 -29.61
C LEU A 24 19.95 -24.15 -30.23
N LEU A 25 19.36 -22.97 -30.40
CA LEU A 25 18.07 -22.79 -31.06
C LEU A 25 18.14 -22.93 -32.60
N GLY A 26 19.34 -23.09 -33.17
CA GLY A 26 19.55 -23.27 -34.61
C GLY A 26 19.64 -21.96 -35.41
N HIS A 27 19.82 -20.82 -34.76
CA HIS A 27 19.96 -19.49 -35.37
C HIS A 27 21.41 -19.03 -35.60
N GLY A 28 22.39 -19.80 -35.14
CA GLY A 28 23.81 -19.43 -35.10
C GLY A 28 24.57 -19.44 -36.44
N ASP A 29 24.04 -20.06 -37.49
CA ASP A 29 24.70 -20.14 -38.81
C ASP A 29 23.78 -19.57 -39.92
N PRO A 30 24.19 -18.53 -40.68
CA PRO A 30 23.42 -17.99 -41.80
C PRO A 30 23.22 -18.99 -42.96
N PHE A 31 23.98 -20.08 -43.02
CA PHE A 31 23.82 -21.17 -44.00
C PHE A 31 22.97 -22.33 -43.48
N SER A 32 22.58 -22.32 -42.20
CA SER A 32 21.66 -23.32 -41.66
C SER A 32 20.26 -23.13 -42.28
N PRO A 33 19.55 -24.22 -42.64
CA PRO A 33 18.18 -24.14 -43.12
C PRO A 33 17.35 -23.32 -42.12
N HIS A 34 16.74 -22.23 -42.60
CA HIS A 34 15.94 -21.35 -41.75
C HIS A 34 14.93 -22.21 -40.97
N SER A 35 14.97 -22.16 -39.65
CA SER A 35 14.14 -23.01 -38.77
C SER A 35 12.63 -22.76 -38.95
N GLY A 36 12.25 -21.76 -39.76
CA GLY A 36 10.88 -21.28 -39.92
C GLY A 36 10.37 -20.50 -38.71
N ARG A 37 11.19 -20.35 -37.66
CA ARG A 37 10.87 -19.68 -36.41
C ARG A 37 11.41 -18.26 -36.39
N MET A 38 10.64 -17.34 -35.83
CA MET A 38 11.05 -15.96 -35.64
C MET A 38 11.53 -15.73 -34.21
N LEU A 39 12.64 -15.01 -34.05
CA LEU A 39 13.15 -14.63 -32.74
C LEU A 39 12.30 -13.51 -32.13
N VAL A 40 12.02 -13.59 -30.83
CA VAL A 40 11.33 -12.53 -30.10
C VAL A 40 12.13 -12.22 -28.83
N PHE A 41 12.55 -10.98 -28.64
CA PHE A 41 13.26 -10.55 -27.44
C PHE A 41 12.31 -9.83 -26.48
N VAL A 42 12.32 -10.20 -25.20
CA VAL A 42 11.40 -9.63 -24.19
C VAL A 42 11.85 -8.27 -23.64
N GLY A 43 12.90 -7.66 -24.19
CA GLY A 43 13.47 -6.40 -23.71
C GLY A 43 14.61 -6.62 -22.70
N ASP A 44 15.08 -5.52 -22.10
CA ASP A 44 16.24 -5.48 -21.21
C ASP A 44 17.48 -6.11 -21.86
N LEU A 45 17.80 -5.59 -23.04
CA LEU A 45 18.99 -5.98 -23.81
C LEU A 45 20.28 -5.44 -23.16
N VAL A 46 20.14 -4.34 -22.43
CA VAL A 46 21.22 -3.46 -21.99
C VAL A 46 21.40 -3.47 -20.47
N ASP A 47 22.45 -2.77 -20.01
CA ASP A 47 22.85 -2.58 -18.62
C ASP A 47 23.38 -3.84 -17.93
N ARG A 48 24.23 -3.65 -16.91
CA ARG A 48 24.83 -4.68 -16.03
C ARG A 48 25.92 -5.54 -16.68
N GLY A 49 25.65 -6.16 -17.82
CA GLY A 49 26.57 -7.09 -18.45
C GLY A 49 27.74 -6.44 -19.18
N PRO A 50 28.73 -7.26 -19.58
CA PRO A 50 30.01 -6.78 -20.09
C PRO A 50 29.98 -6.32 -21.55
N ALA A 51 28.92 -6.65 -22.32
CA ALA A 51 28.92 -6.50 -23.78
C ALA A 51 27.60 -5.94 -24.35
N THR A 52 27.05 -4.89 -23.74
CA THR A 52 25.83 -4.20 -24.18
C THR A 52 25.87 -3.81 -25.68
N PRO A 53 26.94 -3.20 -26.23
CA PRO A 53 27.01 -2.90 -27.66
C PRO A 53 26.91 -4.15 -28.55
N ALA A 54 27.55 -5.26 -28.17
CA ALA A 54 27.52 -6.49 -28.98
C ALA A 54 26.12 -7.11 -29.02
N VAL A 55 25.40 -7.11 -27.89
CA VAL A 55 23.99 -7.53 -27.83
C VAL A 55 23.14 -6.67 -28.75
N LEU A 56 23.26 -5.34 -28.66
CA LEU A 56 22.48 -4.42 -29.49
C LEU A 56 22.81 -4.58 -30.97
N GLU A 57 24.09 -4.62 -31.35
CA GLU A 57 24.53 -4.87 -32.73
C GLU A 57 23.89 -6.15 -33.30
N ARG A 58 23.90 -7.25 -32.51
CA ARG A 58 23.34 -8.53 -32.90
C ARG A 58 21.81 -8.48 -33.04
N VAL A 59 21.10 -7.97 -32.04
CA VAL A 59 19.64 -7.90 -32.04
C VAL A 59 19.15 -6.97 -33.14
N MET A 60 19.75 -5.78 -33.28
CA MET A 60 19.43 -4.84 -34.36
C MET A 60 19.63 -5.48 -35.73
N ARG A 61 20.72 -6.23 -35.93
CA ARG A 61 20.95 -6.96 -37.20
C ARG A 61 19.84 -7.99 -37.47
N LEU A 62 19.49 -8.81 -36.48
CA LEU A 62 18.41 -9.81 -36.62
C LEU A 62 17.05 -9.18 -36.92
N VAL A 63 16.74 -8.04 -36.28
CA VAL A 63 15.50 -7.30 -36.54
C VAL A 63 15.50 -6.69 -37.94
N ARG A 64 16.60 -6.05 -38.37
CA ARG A 64 16.72 -5.49 -39.72
C ARG A 64 16.63 -6.55 -40.83
N GLU A 65 17.14 -7.75 -40.57
CA GLU A 65 17.05 -8.90 -41.48
C GLU A 65 15.65 -9.55 -41.50
N GLY A 66 14.70 -9.07 -40.68
CA GLY A 66 13.35 -9.66 -40.57
C GLY A 66 13.34 -11.02 -39.87
N ARG A 67 14.42 -11.38 -39.16
CA ARG A 67 14.59 -12.65 -38.45
C ARG A 67 14.17 -12.59 -36.99
N GLY A 68 13.90 -11.39 -36.46
CA GLY A 68 13.38 -11.23 -35.11
C GLY A 68 12.64 -9.92 -34.88
N CYS A 69 12.01 -9.83 -33.73
CA CYS A 69 11.39 -8.64 -33.18
C CYS A 69 11.74 -8.50 -31.70
N CYS A 70 11.61 -7.30 -31.15
CA CYS A 70 11.96 -6.99 -29.77
C CYS A 70 10.88 -6.07 -29.18
N VAL A 71 10.55 -6.26 -27.91
CA VAL A 71 9.77 -5.28 -27.13
C VAL A 71 10.72 -4.45 -26.28
N ALA A 72 10.27 -3.27 -25.84
CA ALA A 72 11.07 -2.40 -24.99
C ALA A 72 11.10 -2.93 -23.54
N GLY A 73 12.30 -3.04 -22.95
CA GLY A 73 12.49 -3.17 -21.51
C GLY A 73 12.68 -1.83 -20.81
N ASN A 74 12.60 -1.82 -19.48
CA ASN A 74 12.77 -0.57 -18.73
C ASN A 74 14.23 -0.09 -18.72
N HIS A 75 15.21 -1.00 -18.85
CA HIS A 75 16.61 -0.62 -19.02
C HIS A 75 16.88 -0.02 -20.40
N ASP A 76 16.26 -0.60 -21.43
CA ASP A 76 16.35 -0.11 -22.81
C ASP A 76 15.84 1.35 -22.93
N VAL A 77 14.70 1.65 -22.29
CA VAL A 77 14.13 3.01 -22.26
C VAL A 77 15.08 3.99 -21.56
N ARG A 78 15.65 3.60 -20.41
CA ARG A 78 16.58 4.46 -19.66
C ARG A 78 17.85 4.76 -20.45
N LEU A 79 18.42 3.78 -21.15
CA LEU A 79 19.57 4.02 -22.02
C LEU A 79 19.22 4.96 -23.19
N ALA A 80 18.04 4.79 -23.80
CA ALA A 80 17.57 5.69 -24.85
C ALA A 80 17.43 7.14 -24.35
N GLU A 81 16.88 7.34 -23.15
CA GLU A 81 16.80 8.66 -22.52
C GLU A 81 18.20 9.28 -22.32
N ALA A 82 19.14 8.49 -21.81
CA ALA A 82 20.52 8.93 -21.61
C ALA A 82 21.21 9.33 -22.93
N LEU A 83 21.08 8.51 -23.98
CA LEU A 83 21.65 8.78 -25.30
C LEU A 83 21.01 10.01 -25.97
N ARG A 84 19.73 10.30 -25.68
CA ARG A 84 19.04 11.52 -26.11
C ARG A 84 19.53 12.78 -25.38
N GLY A 85 20.30 12.62 -24.30
CA GLY A 85 20.78 13.71 -23.45
C GLY A 85 19.79 14.13 -22.36
N ILE A 86 18.79 13.29 -22.04
CA ILE A 86 17.92 13.51 -20.88
C ILE A 86 18.72 13.12 -19.62
N PRO A 87 18.80 14.00 -18.61
CA PRO A 87 19.44 13.64 -17.34
C PRO A 87 18.70 12.48 -16.68
N VAL A 88 19.41 11.37 -16.51
CA VAL A 88 18.92 10.17 -15.81
C VAL A 88 19.87 9.86 -14.67
N GLU A 89 19.30 9.44 -13.52
CA GLU A 89 20.13 9.09 -12.38
C GLU A 89 21.02 7.88 -12.71
N PRO A 90 22.33 7.94 -12.44
CA PRO A 90 23.19 6.76 -12.51
C PRO A 90 22.64 5.67 -11.59
N GLY A 91 22.50 4.45 -12.10
CA GLY A 91 22.22 3.28 -11.26
C GLY A 91 21.65 2.10 -12.03
N HIS A 92 21.69 0.94 -11.37
CA HIS A 92 21.21 -0.35 -11.88
C HIS A 92 21.92 -0.86 -13.14
N GLY A 93 23.12 -0.38 -13.45
CA GLY A 93 23.97 -0.86 -14.56
C GLY A 93 24.03 0.09 -15.76
N LEU A 94 23.31 1.21 -15.73
CA LEU A 94 23.31 2.22 -16.79
C LEU A 94 24.69 2.84 -17.00
N GLU A 95 25.46 3.03 -15.92
CA GLU A 95 26.81 3.59 -15.98
C GLU A 95 27.75 2.74 -16.84
N GLN A 96 27.63 1.42 -16.72
CA GLN A 96 28.44 0.47 -17.49
C GLN A 96 28.08 0.53 -18.98
N SER A 97 26.79 0.62 -19.31
CA SER A 97 26.35 0.82 -20.69
C SER A 97 26.88 2.13 -21.26
N LEU A 98 26.77 3.24 -20.51
CA LEU A 98 27.26 4.54 -20.95
C LEU A 98 28.78 4.57 -21.14
N GLU A 99 29.53 3.91 -20.27
CA GLU A 99 30.99 3.74 -20.41
C GLU A 99 31.33 2.94 -21.68
N GLN A 100 30.64 1.83 -21.94
CA GLN A 100 30.81 1.03 -23.16
C GLN A 100 30.49 1.83 -24.44
N PHE A 101 29.58 2.81 -24.36
CA PHE A 101 29.23 3.70 -25.47
C PHE A 101 30.07 4.99 -25.54
N ALA A 102 30.84 5.34 -24.51
CA ALA A 102 31.58 6.60 -24.46
C ALA A 102 32.61 6.72 -25.59
N SER A 103 33.21 5.61 -26.00
CA SER A 103 34.19 5.54 -27.10
C SER A 103 33.57 5.26 -28.47
N ARG A 104 32.26 5.01 -28.56
CA ARG A 104 31.57 4.69 -29.82
C ARG A 104 31.27 5.95 -30.66
N PRO A 105 31.36 5.87 -31.99
CA PRO A 105 31.02 6.98 -32.88
C PRO A 105 29.61 7.52 -32.62
N HIS A 106 29.43 8.83 -32.79
CA HIS A 106 28.13 9.47 -32.60
C HIS A 106 27.05 8.86 -33.50
N ALA A 107 27.37 8.54 -34.76
CA ALA A 107 26.43 7.92 -35.69
C ALA A 107 25.89 6.58 -35.15
N GLU A 108 26.77 5.73 -34.61
CA GLU A 108 26.39 4.45 -34.03
C GLU A 108 25.47 4.63 -32.80
N ARG A 109 25.79 5.59 -31.92
CA ARG A 109 24.94 5.92 -30.77
C ARG A 109 23.54 6.39 -31.19
N MET A 110 23.45 7.17 -32.27
CA MET A 110 22.16 7.62 -32.81
C MET A 110 21.37 6.49 -33.48
N GLU A 111 22.04 5.52 -34.11
CA GLU A 111 21.38 4.32 -34.62
C GLU A 111 20.80 3.46 -33.50
N VAL A 112 21.56 3.28 -32.41
CA VAL A 112 21.08 2.59 -31.21
C VAL A 112 19.89 3.32 -30.61
N LEU A 113 19.98 4.65 -30.43
CA LEU A 113 18.86 5.46 -29.93
C LEU A 113 17.60 5.27 -30.78
N ALA A 114 17.72 5.42 -32.10
CA ALA A 114 16.59 5.26 -33.01
C ALA A 114 15.97 3.85 -32.94
N PHE A 115 16.81 2.81 -32.79
CA PHE A 115 16.33 1.45 -32.60
C PHE A 115 15.55 1.30 -31.29
N LEU A 116 16.11 1.73 -30.16
CA LEU A 116 15.45 1.62 -28.84
C LEU A 116 14.14 2.42 -28.78
N GLU A 117 14.09 3.60 -29.40
CA GLU A 117 12.88 4.41 -29.53
C GLU A 117 11.79 3.73 -30.37
N SER A 118 12.18 2.91 -31.34
CA SER A 118 11.25 2.22 -32.24
C SER A 118 10.59 0.98 -31.61
N LEU A 119 11.10 0.48 -30.48
CA LEU A 119 10.63 -0.76 -29.88
C LEU A 119 9.19 -0.60 -29.33
N PRO A 120 8.24 -1.49 -29.70
CA PRO A 120 6.89 -1.49 -29.13
C PRO A 120 6.89 -1.91 -27.65
N GLY A 121 5.83 -1.56 -26.91
CA GLY A 121 5.68 -2.00 -25.51
C GLY A 121 5.39 -3.50 -25.39
N HIS A 122 4.62 -4.04 -26.32
CA HIS A 122 4.24 -5.45 -26.38
C HIS A 122 3.96 -5.89 -27.82
N LEU A 123 3.93 -7.20 -28.03
CA LEU A 123 3.57 -7.83 -29.30
C LEU A 123 2.43 -8.83 -29.08
N ALA A 124 1.40 -8.75 -29.91
CA ALA A 124 0.39 -9.80 -30.04
C ALA A 124 0.72 -10.66 -31.28
N LEU A 125 1.08 -11.91 -31.04
CA LEU A 125 1.61 -12.88 -31.99
C LEU A 125 0.68 -14.08 -32.12
N ASP A 126 0.95 -14.93 -33.11
CA ASP A 126 0.21 -16.18 -33.34
C ASP A 126 -1.32 -15.98 -33.43
N GLY A 127 -1.76 -14.91 -34.10
CA GLY A 127 -3.19 -14.57 -34.21
C GLY A 127 -3.83 -14.14 -32.89
N GLY A 128 -3.04 -13.62 -31.94
CA GLY A 128 -3.50 -13.19 -30.62
C GLY A 128 -3.42 -14.28 -29.55
N ARG A 129 -2.93 -15.49 -29.88
CA ARG A 129 -2.74 -16.57 -28.89
C ARG A 129 -1.49 -16.40 -28.03
N LEU A 130 -0.55 -15.58 -28.46
CA LEU A 130 0.69 -15.31 -27.76
C LEU A 130 0.85 -13.80 -27.59
N VAL A 131 1.11 -13.35 -26.37
CA VAL A 131 1.48 -11.97 -26.08
C VAL A 131 2.86 -11.97 -25.43
N VAL A 132 3.73 -11.09 -25.94
CA VAL A 132 5.06 -10.88 -25.39
C VAL A 132 5.16 -9.43 -24.91
N ALA A 133 5.52 -9.26 -23.64
CA ALA A 133 5.69 -7.96 -22.97
C ALA A 133 6.80 -8.09 -21.93
N HIS A 134 7.58 -7.03 -21.71
CA HIS A 134 8.75 -7.13 -20.83
C HIS A 134 8.38 -7.45 -19.38
N ALA A 135 7.53 -6.64 -18.75
CA ALA A 135 7.07 -6.83 -17.37
C ALA A 135 5.73 -7.58 -17.28
N GLY A 136 5.23 -8.09 -18.40
CA GLY A 136 3.93 -8.72 -18.52
C GLY A 136 2.78 -7.74 -18.82
N LEU A 137 1.59 -8.27 -19.13
CA LEU A 137 0.47 -7.45 -19.56
C LEU A 137 -0.90 -8.14 -19.36
N GLU A 138 -1.83 -7.43 -18.72
CA GLU A 138 -3.22 -7.87 -18.53
C GLU A 138 -3.99 -7.96 -19.85
N GLU A 139 -4.96 -8.89 -19.95
CA GLU A 139 -5.71 -9.17 -21.18
C GLU A 139 -6.38 -7.93 -21.78
N ALA A 140 -6.92 -7.05 -20.94
CA ALA A 140 -7.59 -5.82 -21.39
C ALA A 140 -6.67 -4.85 -22.18
N LEU A 141 -5.36 -5.03 -22.11
CA LEU A 141 -4.36 -4.20 -22.77
C LEU A 141 -3.71 -4.91 -23.98
N HIS A 142 -4.08 -6.15 -24.26
CA HIS A 142 -3.52 -6.93 -25.37
C HIS A 142 -3.84 -6.26 -26.71
N GLY A 143 -2.80 -6.02 -27.52
CA GLY A 143 -2.94 -5.33 -28.81
C GLY A 143 -3.35 -3.85 -28.74
N VAL A 144 -3.45 -3.25 -27.54
CA VAL A 144 -3.83 -1.84 -27.36
C VAL A 144 -2.59 -0.94 -27.49
N ASP A 145 -2.51 -0.15 -28.57
CA ASP A 145 -1.45 0.85 -28.72
C ASP A 145 -1.80 2.14 -27.97
N SER A 146 -1.40 2.21 -26.69
CA SER A 146 -1.61 3.39 -25.85
C SER A 146 -0.43 3.62 -24.91
N ALA A 147 -0.22 4.87 -24.49
CA ALA A 147 0.80 5.20 -23.50
C ALA A 147 0.66 4.39 -22.19
N ALA A 148 -0.58 4.11 -21.76
CA ALA A 148 -0.85 3.31 -20.57
C ALA A 148 -0.50 1.82 -20.76
N ALA A 149 -0.83 1.24 -21.92
CA ALA A 149 -0.46 -0.14 -22.24
C ALA A 149 1.06 -0.29 -22.37
N ARG A 150 1.72 0.69 -23.00
CA ARG A 150 3.18 0.77 -23.10
C ARG A 150 3.82 0.84 -21.70
N GLU A 151 3.35 1.73 -20.85
CA GLU A 151 3.85 1.87 -19.48
C GLU A 151 3.72 0.56 -18.69
N ALA A 152 2.53 -0.07 -18.74
CA ALA A 152 2.28 -1.34 -18.05
C ALA A 152 3.16 -2.47 -18.61
N ALA A 153 3.35 -2.55 -19.93
CA ALA A 153 4.16 -3.60 -20.55
C ALA A 153 5.66 -3.47 -20.24
N ILE A 154 6.17 -2.24 -20.09
CA ILE A 154 7.60 -1.96 -19.83
C ILE A 154 7.90 -2.01 -18.34
N HIS A 155 7.06 -1.38 -17.52
CA HIS A 155 7.36 -1.18 -16.10
C HIS A 155 6.58 -2.14 -15.20
N GLY A 156 5.59 -2.84 -15.71
CA GLY A 156 4.65 -3.66 -14.93
C GLY A 156 3.62 -2.78 -14.23
N THR A 157 2.54 -3.40 -13.78
CA THR A 157 1.59 -2.73 -12.89
C THR A 157 2.09 -2.79 -11.45
N TYR A 158 1.84 -1.72 -10.69
CA TYR A 158 2.32 -1.58 -9.32
C TYR A 158 1.14 -1.52 -8.37
N THR A 159 1.26 -2.20 -7.22
CA THR A 159 0.25 -2.13 -6.13
C THR A 159 0.22 -0.75 -5.46
N GLY A 160 1.19 0.10 -5.77
CA GLY A 160 1.44 1.35 -5.07
C GLY A 160 2.04 1.16 -3.66
N ALA A 161 2.48 -0.05 -3.29
CA ALA A 161 3.31 -0.31 -2.11
C ALA A 161 4.80 -0.38 -2.50
N PHE A 162 5.70 -0.30 -1.52
CA PHE A 162 7.15 -0.47 -1.70
C PHE A 162 7.63 -1.50 -0.68
N ASP A 163 8.56 -2.37 -1.07
CA ASP A 163 9.10 -3.39 -0.19
C ASP A 163 10.07 -2.78 0.85
N SER A 164 10.63 -3.62 1.71
CA SER A 164 11.58 -3.19 2.75
C SER A 164 12.87 -2.55 2.22
N ARG A 165 13.09 -2.58 0.90
CA ARG A 165 14.26 -2.01 0.21
C ARG A 165 13.90 -0.79 -0.62
N CYS A 166 12.71 -0.19 -0.40
CA CYS A 166 12.20 0.94 -1.16
C CYS A 166 12.07 0.66 -2.67
N MET A 167 11.80 -0.60 -3.05
CA MET A 167 11.45 -0.95 -4.44
C MET A 167 9.93 -1.06 -4.60
N PRO A 168 9.33 -0.58 -5.71
CA PRO A 168 7.90 -0.71 -5.93
C PRO A 168 7.44 -2.18 -5.88
N VAL A 169 6.45 -2.47 -5.03
CA VAL A 169 5.77 -3.77 -4.99
C VAL A 169 4.83 -3.84 -6.18
N ARG A 170 5.17 -4.73 -7.09
CA ARG A 170 4.43 -5.00 -8.32
C ARG A 170 3.14 -5.76 -8.00
N THR A 171 2.07 -5.47 -8.74
CA THR A 171 0.88 -6.32 -8.72
C THR A 171 1.27 -7.68 -9.27
N ASP A 172 0.78 -8.76 -8.66
CA ASP A 172 0.93 -10.10 -9.20
C ASP A 172 -0.13 -10.31 -10.29
N TRP A 173 -0.03 -9.52 -11.36
CA TRP A 173 -1.01 -9.54 -12.46
C TRP A 173 -1.11 -10.94 -13.08
N ALA A 174 -0.02 -11.71 -13.05
CA ALA A 174 0.04 -13.10 -13.49
C ALA A 174 -0.89 -14.00 -12.65
N ASN A 175 -1.00 -13.75 -11.34
CA ASN A 175 -1.94 -14.45 -10.48
C ASN A 175 -3.41 -14.16 -10.80
N ASP A 176 -3.73 -12.96 -11.26
CA ASP A 176 -5.11 -12.58 -11.58
C ASP A 176 -5.43 -12.73 -13.08
N TYR A 177 -4.44 -13.13 -13.89
CA TYR A 177 -4.59 -13.30 -15.32
C TYR A 177 -5.37 -14.59 -15.63
N HIS A 178 -6.47 -14.46 -16.36
CA HIS A 178 -7.27 -15.60 -16.83
C HIS A 178 -7.56 -15.53 -18.33
N GLY A 179 -6.77 -14.75 -19.05
CA GLY A 179 -6.98 -14.48 -20.46
C GLY A 179 -6.63 -15.65 -21.37
N ALA A 180 -7.20 -15.65 -22.57
CA ALA A 180 -7.07 -16.76 -23.51
C ALA A 180 -5.64 -16.85 -24.12
N ALA A 181 -4.94 -15.72 -24.24
CA ALA A 181 -3.60 -15.67 -24.78
C ALA A 181 -2.55 -16.16 -23.77
N ALA A 182 -1.50 -16.83 -24.23
CA ALA A 182 -0.32 -17.08 -23.43
C ALA A 182 0.50 -15.79 -23.30
N VAL A 183 0.90 -15.40 -22.09
CA VAL A 183 1.72 -14.19 -21.88
C VAL A 183 3.13 -14.56 -21.46
N VAL A 184 4.12 -14.24 -22.28
CA VAL A 184 5.54 -14.52 -22.01
C VAL A 184 6.26 -13.21 -21.69
N HIS A 185 7.00 -13.19 -20.59
CA HIS A 185 7.61 -11.97 -20.07
C HIS A 185 8.92 -12.23 -19.33
N GLY A 186 9.61 -11.15 -18.92
CA GLY A 186 10.83 -11.17 -18.12
C GLY A 186 10.71 -10.26 -16.90
N HIS A 187 11.69 -9.37 -16.72
CA HIS A 187 11.76 -8.26 -15.76
C HIS A 187 12.04 -8.62 -14.29
N THR A 188 11.48 -9.72 -13.78
CA THR A 188 11.73 -10.17 -12.40
C THR A 188 12.29 -11.59 -12.41
N PRO A 189 13.59 -11.77 -12.08
CA PRO A 189 14.23 -13.06 -12.22
C PRO A 189 13.57 -14.16 -11.37
N VAL A 190 13.36 -15.32 -11.98
CA VAL A 190 12.92 -16.56 -11.34
C VAL A 190 13.97 -17.66 -11.50
N GLU A 191 14.03 -18.62 -10.59
CA GLU A 191 15.02 -19.71 -10.70
C GLU A 191 14.63 -20.73 -11.77
N ILE A 192 13.34 -21.10 -11.83
CA ILE A 192 12.79 -22.08 -12.76
C ILE A 192 11.55 -21.44 -13.41
N PRO A 193 11.52 -21.30 -14.75
CA PRO A 193 10.34 -20.84 -15.46
C PRO A 193 9.23 -21.90 -15.38
N GLU A 194 8.07 -21.51 -14.85
CA GLU A 194 6.90 -22.36 -14.74
C GLU A 194 5.68 -21.65 -15.31
N TRP A 195 4.83 -22.39 -16.03
CA TRP A 195 3.57 -21.85 -16.52
C TRP A 195 2.60 -21.65 -15.36
N PHE A 196 2.14 -20.42 -15.19
CA PHE A 196 1.19 -20.06 -14.15
C PHE A 196 0.06 -19.22 -14.75
N HIS A 197 -1.18 -19.72 -14.66
CA HIS A 197 -2.35 -19.13 -15.30
C HIS A 197 -2.12 -18.71 -16.77
N ASN A 198 -1.45 -19.54 -17.57
CA ASN A 198 -1.10 -19.24 -18.96
C ASN A 198 -0.13 -18.05 -19.15
N THR A 199 0.57 -17.66 -18.10
CA THR A 199 1.71 -16.72 -18.13
C THR A 199 3.02 -17.47 -17.87
N LEU A 200 4.14 -16.93 -18.35
CA LEU A 200 5.47 -17.51 -18.17
C LEU A 200 6.53 -16.40 -18.07
N CYS A 201 7.18 -16.32 -16.91
CA CYS A 201 8.40 -15.51 -16.74
C CYS A 201 9.62 -16.32 -17.21
N ILE A 202 10.35 -15.82 -18.20
CA ILE A 202 11.58 -16.45 -18.73
C ILE A 202 12.85 -15.66 -18.40
N ASP A 203 12.75 -14.61 -17.59
CA ASP A 203 13.93 -14.01 -16.95
C ASP A 203 14.43 -14.95 -15.85
N THR A 204 15.55 -15.61 -16.12
CA THR A 204 16.23 -16.51 -15.18
C THR A 204 17.54 -15.93 -14.65
N GLY A 205 17.66 -14.60 -14.66
CA GLY A 205 18.77 -13.87 -14.03
C GLY A 205 20.13 -14.15 -14.63
N CYS A 206 20.25 -14.23 -15.96
CA CYS A 206 21.51 -14.51 -16.67
C CYS A 206 22.68 -13.64 -16.14
N VAL A 207 22.47 -12.33 -16.06
CA VAL A 207 23.51 -11.38 -15.61
C VAL A 207 23.93 -11.55 -14.14
N TYR A 208 23.13 -12.25 -13.35
CA TYR A 208 23.38 -12.59 -11.95
C TYR A 208 24.05 -13.96 -11.77
N GLY A 209 24.45 -14.64 -12.86
CA GLY A 209 25.01 -15.99 -12.82
C GLY A 209 23.97 -17.11 -12.93
N GLY A 210 22.73 -16.78 -13.30
CA GLY A 210 21.67 -17.76 -13.56
C GLY A 210 21.78 -18.36 -14.96
N ARG A 211 20.67 -18.35 -15.70
CA ARG A 211 20.62 -18.82 -17.09
C ARG A 211 20.05 -17.74 -18.01
N LEU A 212 20.43 -17.75 -19.28
CA LEU A 212 19.65 -17.11 -20.34
C LEU A 212 18.68 -18.16 -20.90
N THR A 213 17.38 -17.90 -20.77
CA THR A 213 16.34 -18.87 -21.12
C THR A 213 15.51 -18.37 -22.31
N ALA A 214 15.15 -19.31 -23.19
CA ALA A 214 14.21 -19.11 -24.28
C ALA A 214 13.03 -20.08 -24.21
N LEU A 215 11.86 -19.63 -24.66
CA LEU A 215 10.68 -20.45 -24.91
C LEU A 215 10.50 -20.70 -26.41
N ARG A 216 10.37 -21.96 -26.81
CA ARG A 216 9.91 -22.34 -28.15
C ARG A 216 8.38 -22.42 -28.15
N TRP A 217 7.74 -21.56 -28.94
CA TRP A 217 6.30 -21.54 -29.16
C TRP A 217 5.96 -22.14 -30.52
N PRO A 218 4.89 -22.94 -30.67
CA PRO A 218 3.85 -23.28 -29.68
C PRO A 218 4.14 -24.48 -28.78
N GLU A 219 5.30 -25.11 -28.92
CA GLU A 219 5.66 -26.36 -28.21
C GLU A 219 5.77 -26.19 -26.69
N ARG A 220 5.95 -24.95 -26.24
CA ARG A 220 6.19 -24.57 -24.84
C ARG A 220 7.43 -25.23 -24.25
N GLU A 221 8.44 -25.48 -25.08
CA GLU A 221 9.72 -26.06 -24.70
C GLU A 221 10.70 -24.97 -24.25
N LEU A 222 11.40 -25.18 -23.14
CA LEU A 222 12.42 -24.26 -22.64
C LEU A 222 13.82 -24.70 -23.08
N VAL A 223 14.60 -23.76 -23.60
CA VAL A 223 16.02 -23.95 -23.92
C VAL A 223 16.81 -22.90 -23.15
N ALA A 224 17.89 -23.30 -22.47
CA ALA A 224 18.64 -22.37 -21.63
C ALA A 224 20.15 -22.57 -21.74
N VAL A 225 20.90 -21.49 -21.56
CA VAL A 225 22.36 -21.47 -21.44
C VAL A 225 22.73 -20.94 -20.07
N THR A 226 23.60 -21.65 -19.36
CA THR A 226 24.13 -21.19 -18.07
C THR A 226 25.10 -20.04 -18.27
N ALA A 227 24.98 -19.00 -17.44
CA ALA A 227 25.88 -17.86 -17.48
C ALA A 227 27.32 -18.27 -17.14
N GLY A 228 28.28 -17.75 -17.91
CA GLY A 228 29.71 -18.00 -17.70
C GLY A 228 30.33 -17.14 -16.60
N GLY A 229 29.58 -16.17 -16.06
CA GLY A 229 30.03 -15.28 -15.00
C GLY A 229 28.88 -14.49 -14.36
N THR A 230 29.22 -13.68 -13.36
CA THR A 230 28.30 -12.79 -12.64
C THR A 230 28.75 -11.35 -12.84
N TRP A 231 27.88 -10.51 -13.40
CA TRP A 231 28.23 -9.15 -13.83
C TRP A 231 27.41 -8.05 -13.12
N GLY A 232 26.30 -8.42 -12.45
CA GLY A 232 25.49 -7.52 -11.64
C GLY A 232 25.41 -7.93 -10.16
N ASN A 233 25.33 -6.94 -9.26
CA ASN A 233 24.95 -7.17 -7.86
C ASN A 233 23.43 -7.18 -7.75
N SER A 234 22.84 -8.31 -7.34
CA SER A 234 21.44 -8.31 -6.96
C SER A 234 21.29 -7.60 -5.61
N ALA A 235 20.65 -6.44 -5.60
CA ALA A 235 20.21 -5.76 -4.38
C ALA A 235 19.29 -6.66 -3.53
N ARG A 236 18.85 -7.83 -4.04
CA ARG A 236 18.05 -8.84 -3.35
C ARG A 236 18.85 -9.81 -2.47
N GLY A 237 20.19 -9.77 -2.45
CA GLY A 237 20.99 -10.87 -1.88
C GLY A 237 20.80 -12.13 -2.72
N ALA A 238 21.48 -13.24 -2.40
CA ALA A 238 21.25 -14.53 -3.07
C ALA A 238 19.73 -14.74 -3.27
N LEU A 239 19.33 -15.05 -4.51
CA LEU A 239 17.94 -15.21 -4.96
C LEU A 239 17.08 -15.73 -3.79
N PRO A 240 16.09 -14.99 -3.27
CA PRO A 240 15.17 -15.56 -2.31
C PRO A 240 14.38 -16.64 -3.05
N LEU A 241 14.86 -17.86 -2.91
CA LEU A 241 14.21 -19.09 -3.35
C LEU A 241 12.78 -19.04 -2.82
N ARG A 242 11.80 -18.83 -3.71
CA ARG A 242 10.41 -19.17 -3.42
C ARG A 242 10.40 -20.70 -3.20
N ALA A 243 10.43 -21.13 -1.95
CA ALA A 243 10.19 -22.53 -1.62
C ALA A 243 8.76 -22.88 -2.07
N GLN A 244 8.67 -23.84 -2.98
CA GLN A 244 7.42 -24.34 -3.55
C GLN A 244 6.51 -24.91 -2.45
N ARG A 245 5.20 -24.67 -2.57
CA ARG A 245 4.17 -25.52 -1.93
C ARG A 245 3.74 -26.54 -2.96
N GLU A 246 3.82 -27.83 -2.60
CA GLU A 246 3.41 -28.93 -3.46
C GLU A 246 1.92 -28.88 -3.84
N PRO A 247 1.56 -29.37 -5.05
CA PRO A 247 0.19 -29.41 -5.51
C PRO A 247 -0.56 -30.57 -4.86
N THR A 248 -1.59 -30.27 -4.07
CA THR A 248 -2.61 -31.28 -3.72
C THR A 248 -4.00 -30.81 -4.16
N ALA A 249 -4.75 -31.82 -4.57
CA ALA A 249 -5.97 -31.82 -5.36
C ALA A 249 -7.11 -30.91 -4.87
N GLU A 250 -7.94 -30.54 -5.85
CA GLU A 250 -9.25 -29.88 -5.76
C GLU A 250 -9.28 -28.53 -5.05
N ALA A 251 -9.86 -27.53 -5.75
CA ALA A 251 -9.98 -26.16 -5.29
C ALA A 251 -10.85 -26.05 -4.03
N VAL A 252 -10.22 -26.29 -2.88
CA VAL A 252 -10.65 -25.75 -1.60
C VAL A 252 -10.18 -24.28 -1.59
N PRO A 253 -11.08 -23.30 -1.38
CA PRO A 253 -10.66 -21.90 -1.29
C PRO A 253 -9.55 -21.78 -0.23
N LEU A 254 -8.41 -21.20 -0.62
CA LEU A 254 -7.37 -20.84 0.33
C LEU A 254 -8.05 -20.05 1.47
N PRO A 255 -7.84 -20.39 2.75
CA PRO A 255 -8.48 -19.68 3.83
C PRO A 255 -8.09 -18.21 3.73
N GLN A 256 -9.07 -17.34 3.53
CA GLN A 256 -8.90 -15.91 3.74
C GLN A 256 -8.34 -15.75 5.15
N GLY A 257 -7.17 -15.12 5.30
CA GLY A 257 -6.64 -14.85 6.62
C GLY A 257 -7.68 -14.12 7.45
N THR A 258 -7.78 -14.49 8.72
CA THR A 258 -8.80 -13.96 9.62
C THR A 258 -8.34 -12.62 10.20
N ALA A 259 -9.24 -11.90 10.86
CA ALA A 259 -8.87 -10.73 11.65
C ALA A 259 -7.81 -11.08 12.72
N THR A 260 -7.85 -12.30 13.27
CA THR A 260 -6.84 -12.81 14.20
C THR A 260 -5.46 -12.98 13.53
N ASP A 261 -5.40 -13.43 12.29
CA ASP A 261 -4.14 -13.50 11.54
C ASP A 261 -3.60 -12.10 11.25
N ALA A 262 -4.47 -11.16 10.89
CA ALA A 262 -4.09 -9.76 10.68
C ALA A 262 -3.49 -9.15 11.95
N ILE A 263 -4.14 -9.32 13.10
CA ILE A 263 -3.66 -8.87 14.40
C ILE A 263 -2.28 -9.48 14.71
N ARG A 264 -2.09 -10.78 14.47
CA ARG A 264 -0.80 -11.45 14.73
C ARG A 264 0.34 -10.83 13.92
N VAL A 265 0.10 -10.56 12.63
CA VAL A 265 1.09 -9.92 11.74
C VAL A 265 1.34 -8.46 12.15
N LEU A 266 0.28 -7.72 12.49
CA LEU A 266 0.39 -6.32 12.93
C LEU A 266 1.13 -6.21 14.26
N ARG A 267 0.85 -7.06 15.26
CA ARG A 267 1.58 -7.10 16.54
C ARG A 267 3.06 -7.42 16.33
N ARG A 268 3.40 -8.37 15.46
CA ARG A 268 4.80 -8.65 15.09
C ARG A 268 5.49 -7.41 14.52
N ARG A 269 4.83 -6.72 13.58
CA ARG A 269 5.34 -5.46 13.00
C ARG A 269 5.52 -4.36 14.05
N ALA A 270 4.63 -4.27 15.04
CA ALA A 270 4.78 -3.31 16.15
C ALA A 270 6.05 -3.60 16.97
N VAL A 271 6.31 -4.87 17.28
CA VAL A 271 7.54 -5.29 17.98
C VAL A 271 8.80 -4.96 17.17
N GLU A 272 8.77 -5.17 15.85
CA GLU A 272 9.88 -4.80 14.95
C GLU A 272 10.13 -3.28 14.95
N ILE A 273 9.07 -2.46 14.93
CA ILE A 273 9.18 -1.00 15.01
C ILE A 273 9.80 -0.58 16.36
N LEU A 274 9.37 -1.19 17.46
CA LEU A 274 9.92 -0.91 18.79
C LEU A 274 11.40 -1.31 18.89
N ALA A 275 11.77 -2.47 18.36
CA ALA A 275 13.16 -2.93 18.35
C ALA A 275 14.08 -2.00 17.54
N ALA A 276 13.61 -1.51 16.38
CA ALA A 276 14.35 -0.55 15.57
C ALA A 276 14.57 0.78 16.31
N ALA A 277 13.55 1.27 17.03
CA ALA A 277 13.62 2.52 17.79
C ALA A 277 14.57 2.44 19.01
N SER A 278 14.95 1.24 19.46
CA SER A 278 15.88 1.01 20.58
C SER A 278 17.33 0.74 20.14
N SER A 279 17.63 0.79 18.83
CA SER A 279 19.00 0.59 18.33
C SER A 279 19.85 1.86 18.46
N PRO A 280 21.09 1.78 18.99
CA PRO A 280 21.92 2.95 19.28
C PRO A 280 22.38 3.77 18.06
N ASP A 281 22.21 3.27 16.83
CA ASP A 281 22.65 3.96 15.61
C ASP A 281 21.71 5.08 15.11
N ASP A 282 20.45 5.13 15.57
CA ASP A 282 19.46 6.11 15.08
C ASP A 282 19.37 7.41 15.89
N ALA A 283 20.21 7.58 16.92
CA ALA A 283 20.25 8.80 17.74
C ALA A 283 20.72 10.07 17.00
N ARG A 284 21.02 10.01 15.70
CA ARG A 284 21.56 11.15 14.91
C ARG A 284 20.72 11.59 13.71
N SER A 285 19.58 10.97 13.40
CA SER A 285 18.80 11.28 12.19
C SER A 285 17.40 11.82 12.51
N GLY A 286 17.29 12.75 13.47
CA GLY A 286 16.05 13.47 13.76
C GLY A 286 15.66 14.47 12.68
N ALA A 287 15.17 14.00 11.52
CA ALA A 287 14.51 14.85 10.54
C ALA A 287 13.14 15.29 11.08
N SER A 288 13.03 16.58 11.39
CA SER A 288 11.81 17.22 11.88
C SER A 288 10.63 17.00 10.91
N PRO A 289 9.50 16.40 11.33
CA PRO A 289 8.33 16.32 10.48
C PRO A 289 7.56 17.66 10.54
N THR A 290 7.41 18.27 9.37
CA THR A 290 6.57 19.46 9.18
C THR A 290 5.13 19.20 9.67
N SER A 291 4.72 19.98 10.66
CA SER A 291 3.39 19.96 11.27
C SER A 291 2.40 20.77 10.44
N ASN A 292 1.68 20.12 9.52
CA ASN A 292 0.40 20.67 9.05
C ASN A 292 -0.73 20.13 9.93
N GLY A 293 -0.94 20.81 11.05
CA GLY A 293 -2.14 20.74 11.87
C GLY A 293 -2.44 22.15 12.35
N GLY A 294 -3.61 22.70 11.97
CA GLY A 294 -4.07 23.99 12.46
C GLY A 294 -3.99 24.04 13.99
N ARG A 295 -3.19 24.97 14.49
CA ARG A 295 -3.04 25.25 15.92
C ARG A 295 -4.26 26.06 16.34
N PRO A 296 -5.11 25.61 17.29
CA PRO A 296 -6.03 26.54 17.93
C PRO A 296 -5.19 27.61 18.65
N PRO A 297 -5.65 28.88 18.71
CA PRO A 297 -4.88 29.95 19.33
C PRO A 297 -4.58 29.58 20.79
N ALA A 298 -3.29 29.68 21.15
CA ALA A 298 -2.84 29.47 22.51
C ALA A 298 -3.24 30.70 23.34
N ASP A 299 -4.16 30.52 24.28
CA ASP A 299 -4.43 31.49 25.34
C ASP A 299 -3.22 31.49 26.31
N PRO A 300 -2.53 32.62 26.55
CA PRO A 300 -1.32 32.67 27.38
C PRO A 300 -1.57 32.50 28.89
N ALA A 301 -2.80 32.28 29.34
CA ALA A 301 -3.16 32.35 30.77
C ALA A 301 -3.71 31.05 31.40
N ALA A 302 -3.65 29.90 30.74
CA ALA A 302 -4.20 28.65 31.30
C ALA A 302 -3.13 27.80 32.03
N ASP A 303 -3.42 27.42 33.28
CA ASP A 303 -2.74 26.35 34.00
C ASP A 303 -2.50 25.15 33.08
N LYS A 304 -1.26 24.65 32.99
CA LYS A 304 -0.98 23.45 32.20
C LYS A 304 -1.81 22.29 32.74
N PRO A 305 -2.68 21.65 31.94
CA PRO A 305 -3.52 20.56 32.43
C PRO A 305 -2.65 19.39 32.90
N ALA A 306 -3.08 18.74 33.98
CA ALA A 306 -2.38 17.60 34.58
C ALA A 306 -2.13 16.48 33.55
N PRO A 307 -0.98 15.77 33.63
CA PRO A 307 -0.67 14.68 32.72
C PRO A 307 -1.72 13.56 32.81
N LEU A 308 -1.99 12.88 31.68
CA LEU A 308 -2.97 11.80 31.61
C LEU A 308 -2.57 10.57 32.43
N GLY A 309 -1.27 10.35 32.65
CA GLY A 309 -0.76 9.19 33.38
C GLY A 309 -1.30 7.88 32.78
N ARG A 310 -1.79 6.99 33.65
CA ARG A 310 -2.34 5.68 33.27
C ARG A 310 -3.58 5.72 32.38
N TRP A 311 -4.25 6.85 32.23
CA TRP A 311 -5.36 6.98 31.28
C TRP A 311 -4.89 6.88 29.82
N LEU A 312 -3.62 7.19 29.54
CA LEU A 312 -3.09 7.19 28.18
C LEU A 312 -2.70 5.78 27.76
N ILE A 313 -3.70 5.01 27.30
CA ILE A 313 -3.56 3.60 26.91
C ILE A 313 -3.62 3.38 25.39
N HIS A 314 -4.05 4.39 24.64
CA HIS A 314 -4.20 4.32 23.19
C HIS A 314 -4.03 5.68 22.54
N LEU A 315 -3.51 5.70 21.32
CA LEU A 315 -3.55 6.85 20.42
C LEU A 315 -4.10 6.38 19.07
N PRO A 316 -5.06 7.10 18.46
CA PRO A 316 -5.62 6.69 17.19
C PRO A 316 -4.61 6.91 16.05
N PRO A 317 -4.54 6.01 15.06
CA PRO A 317 -3.58 6.12 13.96
C PRO A 317 -3.93 7.27 13.01
N THR A 318 -2.94 7.71 12.24
CA THR A 318 -3.20 8.57 11.08
C THR A 318 -3.91 7.80 9.97
N MET A 319 -4.63 8.51 9.11
CA MET A 319 -5.41 7.93 8.02
C MET A 319 -4.92 8.42 6.66
N SER A 320 -4.74 7.49 5.71
CA SER A 320 -4.42 7.80 4.32
C SER A 320 -5.67 8.21 3.53
N ALA A 321 -5.48 9.01 2.49
CA ALA A 321 -6.51 9.22 1.47
C ALA A 321 -6.60 8.00 0.53
N CYS A 322 -7.71 7.89 -0.19
CA CYS A 322 -7.84 6.97 -1.32
C CYS A 322 -6.93 7.38 -2.48
N ASP A 323 -6.71 6.46 -3.42
CA ASP A 323 -6.05 6.79 -4.67
C ASP A 323 -6.83 7.88 -5.41
N PRO A 324 -6.13 8.81 -6.08
CA PRO A 324 -6.79 9.92 -6.75
C PRO A 324 -7.72 9.40 -7.84
N GLY A 325 -8.97 9.87 -7.82
CA GLY A 325 -9.98 9.46 -8.80
C GLY A 325 -9.60 9.95 -10.20
N ARG A 326 -9.94 9.16 -11.23
CA ARG A 326 -9.89 9.58 -12.65
C ARG A 326 -11.17 10.30 -13.11
N THR A 327 -12.17 10.44 -12.23
CA THR A 327 -13.44 11.11 -12.53
C THR A 327 -13.29 12.63 -12.57
N ALA A 328 -14.27 13.32 -13.15
CA ALA A 328 -14.33 14.78 -13.18
C ALA A 328 -14.64 15.40 -11.80
N ASP A 329 -15.13 14.60 -10.85
CA ASP A 329 -15.77 15.07 -9.61
C ASP A 329 -14.79 15.58 -8.55
N GLY A 330 -13.49 15.28 -8.66
CA GLY A 330 -12.49 15.81 -7.75
C GLY A 330 -11.23 14.97 -7.60
N LEU A 331 -10.38 15.36 -6.65
CA LEU A 331 -9.11 14.69 -6.35
C LEU A 331 -9.33 13.35 -5.62
N GLU A 332 -10.39 13.23 -4.82
CA GLU A 332 -10.78 12.01 -4.09
C GLU A 332 -12.19 11.61 -4.51
N HIS A 333 -12.42 10.31 -4.71
CA HIS A 333 -13.72 9.77 -5.12
C HIS A 333 -13.91 8.35 -4.55
N PRO A 334 -15.13 7.91 -4.15
CA PRO A 334 -15.34 6.61 -3.50
C PRO A 334 -14.81 5.42 -4.31
N LEU A 335 -14.91 5.48 -5.64
CA LEU A 335 -14.35 4.45 -6.54
C LEU A 335 -12.86 4.20 -6.31
N GLY A 336 -12.06 5.21 -5.94
CA GLY A 336 -10.64 5.01 -5.65
C GLY A 336 -10.42 4.17 -4.40
N ALA A 337 -11.25 4.35 -3.36
CA ALA A 337 -11.19 3.53 -2.15
C ALA A 337 -11.74 2.12 -2.40
N PHE A 338 -12.82 2.00 -3.18
CA PHE A 338 -13.39 0.70 -3.55
C PHE A 338 -12.41 -0.12 -4.39
N ALA A 339 -11.79 0.49 -5.41
CA ALA A 339 -10.77 -0.16 -6.22
C ALA A 339 -9.58 -0.62 -5.36
N HIS A 340 -9.13 0.19 -4.39
CA HIS A 340 -8.05 -0.18 -3.48
C HIS A 340 -8.35 -1.45 -2.67
N TYR A 341 -9.55 -1.55 -2.09
CA TYR A 341 -9.91 -2.73 -1.31
C TYR A 341 -10.25 -3.93 -2.22
N ALA A 342 -10.89 -3.71 -3.36
CA ALA A 342 -11.16 -4.76 -4.34
C ALA A 342 -9.87 -5.38 -4.89
N SER A 343 -8.84 -4.58 -5.20
CA SER A 343 -7.53 -5.06 -5.65
C SER A 343 -6.77 -5.83 -4.56
N GLN A 344 -7.24 -5.78 -3.31
CA GLN A 344 -6.73 -6.59 -2.20
C GLN A 344 -7.63 -7.81 -1.93
N GLY A 345 -8.57 -8.13 -2.81
CA GLY A 345 -9.46 -9.28 -2.69
C GLY A 345 -10.65 -9.07 -1.76
N LEU A 346 -10.87 -7.85 -1.24
CA LEU A 346 -12.03 -7.58 -0.39
C LEU A 346 -13.28 -7.37 -1.25
N ARG A 347 -14.31 -8.16 -0.97
CA ARG A 347 -15.61 -8.06 -1.65
C ARG A 347 -16.56 -7.07 -1.01
N ARG A 348 -16.40 -6.79 0.29
CA ARG A 348 -17.28 -5.90 1.05
C ARG A 348 -16.46 -4.90 1.84
N VAL A 349 -17.01 -3.70 1.99
CA VAL A 349 -16.46 -2.61 2.79
C VAL A 349 -17.56 -1.94 3.59
N VAL A 350 -17.18 -1.24 4.66
CA VAL A 350 -18.06 -0.36 5.41
C VAL A 350 -17.70 1.08 5.08
N CYS A 351 -18.68 1.86 4.65
CA CYS A 351 -18.56 3.30 4.47
C CYS A 351 -19.20 4.00 5.66
N GLU A 352 -18.44 4.81 6.37
CA GLU A 352 -18.88 5.61 7.51
C GLU A 352 -18.80 7.09 7.15
N GLU A 353 -19.71 7.91 7.68
CA GLU A 353 -19.61 9.36 7.52
C GLU A 353 -18.32 9.87 8.17
N LYS A 354 -17.60 10.72 7.44
CA LYS A 354 -16.42 11.39 7.98
C LYS A 354 -16.85 12.70 8.63
N HIS A 355 -16.91 12.68 9.95
CA HIS A 355 -17.24 13.84 10.77
C HIS A 355 -16.12 14.89 10.80
N SER A 356 -16.51 16.16 10.82
CA SER A 356 -15.61 17.32 10.85
C SER A 356 -15.45 17.85 12.29
N GLY A 357 -14.74 17.09 13.13
CA GLY A 357 -14.58 17.41 14.54
C GLY A 357 -13.16 17.24 15.05
N VAL A 358 -13.05 16.93 16.35
CA VAL A 358 -11.80 16.54 17.00
C VAL A 358 -11.86 15.05 17.32
N ARG A 359 -10.94 14.28 16.77
CA ARG A 359 -10.76 12.86 17.14
C ARG A 359 -10.45 12.73 18.62
N VAL A 360 -11.26 11.95 19.32
CA VAL A 360 -11.17 11.70 20.76
C VAL A 360 -11.14 10.21 21.08
N VAL A 361 -10.38 9.87 22.11
CA VAL A 361 -10.47 8.59 22.81
C VAL A 361 -11.19 8.85 24.14
N VAL A 362 -12.20 8.04 24.41
CA VAL A 362 -12.99 8.09 25.65
C VAL A 362 -12.68 6.85 26.45
N ILE A 363 -12.10 7.03 27.63
CA ILE A 363 -12.01 5.96 28.64
C ILE A 363 -13.14 6.20 29.63
N LEU A 364 -14.05 5.25 29.76
CA LEU A 364 -15.20 5.32 30.65
C LEU A 364 -15.12 4.19 31.68
N CYS A 365 -15.19 4.52 32.96
CA CYS A 365 -15.30 3.56 34.05
C CYS A 365 -16.72 3.55 34.60
N ARG A 366 -17.21 2.38 35.01
CA ARG A 366 -18.53 2.23 35.63
C ARG A 366 -18.68 3.09 36.88
N ASP A 367 -17.61 3.16 37.68
CA ASP A 367 -17.54 3.97 38.89
C ASP A 367 -16.09 4.40 39.21
N ARG A 368 -15.93 5.23 40.26
CA ARG A 368 -14.63 5.70 40.74
C ARG A 368 -13.77 4.59 41.36
N ALA A 369 -14.36 3.48 41.81
CA ALA A 369 -13.60 2.36 42.35
C ALA A 369 -12.92 1.56 41.22
N ALA A 370 -13.61 1.34 40.11
CA ALA A 370 -13.05 0.80 38.87
C ALA A 370 -11.88 1.66 38.37
N ALA A 371 -12.05 2.98 38.32
CA ALA A 371 -11.00 3.91 37.92
C ALA A 371 -9.76 3.86 38.83
N ARG A 372 -9.95 3.83 40.15
CA ARG A 372 -8.83 3.69 41.11
C ARG A 372 -8.09 2.37 40.91
N ARG A 373 -8.83 1.27 40.78
CA ARG A 373 -8.25 -0.07 40.64
C ARG A 373 -7.49 -0.23 39.33
N ARG A 374 -8.07 0.24 38.22
CA ARG A 374 -7.55 -0.03 36.86
C ARG A 374 -6.57 1.04 36.36
N PHE A 375 -6.83 2.30 36.69
CA PHE A 375 -6.12 3.47 36.16
C PHE A 375 -5.43 4.31 37.26
N GLY A 376 -5.58 3.96 38.55
CA GLY A 376 -4.95 4.71 39.64
C GLY A 376 -5.49 6.13 39.80
N ALA A 377 -6.72 6.40 39.35
CA ALA A 377 -7.29 7.74 39.31
C ALA A 377 -8.68 7.81 39.98
N ASP A 378 -9.00 8.96 40.58
CA ASP A 378 -10.32 9.24 41.19
C ASP A 378 -11.19 10.09 40.26
N ALA A 379 -11.65 9.48 39.17
CA ALA A 379 -12.52 10.08 38.16
C ALA A 379 -13.41 9.00 37.52
N LEU A 380 -14.47 9.38 36.80
CA LEU A 380 -15.30 8.43 36.04
C LEU A 380 -14.63 8.01 34.72
N GLY A 381 -13.55 8.68 34.32
CA GLY A 381 -12.92 8.45 33.02
C GLY A 381 -12.13 9.65 32.54
N VAL A 382 -11.80 9.64 31.25
CA VAL A 382 -11.17 10.76 30.54
C VAL A 382 -11.61 10.84 29.09
N ILE A 383 -11.59 12.04 28.52
CA ILE A 383 -11.73 12.28 27.08
C ILE A 383 -10.46 13.00 26.62
N HIS A 384 -9.64 12.34 25.79
CA HIS A 384 -8.41 12.94 25.29
C HIS A 384 -8.35 12.98 23.78
N SER A 385 -7.66 13.98 23.24
CA SER A 385 -7.46 14.15 21.80
C SER A 385 -6.55 13.08 21.19
N ARG A 386 -6.45 13.04 19.86
CA ARG A 386 -5.47 12.20 19.12
C ARG A 386 -4.01 12.39 19.56
N ALA A 387 -3.70 13.53 20.17
CA ALA A 387 -2.37 13.87 20.65
C ALA A 387 -2.22 13.59 22.16
N GLY A 388 -3.10 12.79 22.77
CA GLY A 388 -3.03 12.43 24.18
C GLY A 388 -3.08 13.64 25.11
N ARG A 389 -3.92 14.63 24.82
CA ARG A 389 -4.08 15.84 25.65
C ARG A 389 -5.52 16.03 26.09
N ARG A 390 -5.69 16.50 27.33
CA ARG A 390 -6.93 17.08 27.85
C ARG A 390 -7.15 18.44 27.19
N PHE A 391 -8.40 18.74 26.87
CA PHE A 391 -8.79 20.02 26.25
C PHE A 391 -10.19 20.48 26.71
N LEU A 392 -10.93 19.63 27.43
CA LEU A 392 -12.20 19.99 28.07
C LEU A 392 -11.96 20.43 29.52
N PRO A 393 -12.76 21.39 30.05
CA PRO A 393 -12.77 21.67 31.48
C PRO A 393 -13.14 20.43 32.29
N ALA A 394 -12.43 20.17 33.39
CA ALA A 394 -12.58 18.92 34.16
C ALA A 394 -14.02 18.67 34.63
N ALA A 395 -14.73 19.69 35.10
CA ALA A 395 -16.12 19.56 35.53
C ALA A 395 -17.07 19.17 34.38
N ALA A 396 -16.89 19.76 33.20
CA ALA A 396 -17.69 19.46 32.01
C ALA A 396 -17.40 18.04 31.48
N GLU A 397 -16.11 17.66 31.44
CA GLU A 397 -15.70 16.30 31.05
C GLU A 397 -16.33 15.23 31.97
N GLN A 398 -16.27 15.43 33.28
CA GLN A 398 -16.82 14.45 34.23
C GLN A 398 -18.36 14.41 34.23
N THR A 399 -19.03 15.51 33.91
CA THR A 399 -20.49 15.54 33.71
C THR A 399 -20.87 14.68 32.50
N LEU A 400 -20.20 14.90 31.36
CA LEU A 400 -20.40 14.15 30.12
C LEU A 400 -20.10 12.65 30.30
N LEU A 401 -19.02 12.31 30.99
CA LEU A 401 -18.72 10.91 31.32
C LEU A 401 -19.76 10.28 32.26
N GLY A 402 -20.38 11.07 33.14
CA GLY A 402 -21.50 10.62 33.97
C GLY A 402 -22.73 10.24 33.13
N GLU A 403 -23.08 11.08 32.16
CA GLU A 403 -24.16 10.81 31.19
C GLU A 403 -23.87 9.53 30.39
N PHE A 404 -22.62 9.37 29.93
CA PHE A 404 -22.21 8.15 29.21
C PHE A 404 -22.28 6.90 30.11
N GLY A 405 -21.94 7.04 31.40
CA GLY A 405 -22.04 5.96 32.38
C GLY A 405 -23.48 5.50 32.60
N VAL A 406 -24.44 6.44 32.67
CA VAL A 406 -25.87 6.13 32.76
C VAL A 406 -26.34 5.37 31.53
N ALA A 407 -25.97 5.85 30.33
CA ALA A 407 -26.31 5.19 29.08
C ALA A 407 -25.71 3.77 29.00
N ALA A 408 -24.47 3.58 29.46
CA ALA A 408 -23.80 2.27 29.47
C ALA A 408 -24.43 1.28 30.45
N GLU A 409 -24.89 1.76 31.61
CA GLU A 409 -25.62 0.94 32.59
C GLU A 409 -26.99 0.52 32.02
N ALA A 410 -27.75 1.45 31.46
CA ALA A 410 -29.05 1.18 30.84
C ALA A 410 -28.95 0.20 29.66
N ALA A 411 -27.93 0.35 28.81
CA ALA A 411 -27.67 -0.55 27.69
C ALA A 411 -27.19 -1.95 28.11
N GLY A 412 -26.83 -2.14 29.40
CA GLY A 412 -26.36 -3.41 29.95
C GLY A 412 -24.93 -3.80 29.53
N VAL A 413 -24.15 -2.85 29.02
CA VAL A 413 -22.83 -3.12 28.40
C VAL A 413 -21.84 -3.72 29.41
N TRP A 414 -21.86 -3.25 30.66
CA TRP A 414 -21.00 -3.74 31.73
C TRP A 414 -21.17 -5.25 31.97
N ARG A 415 -22.42 -5.69 32.03
CA ARG A 415 -22.76 -7.10 32.26
C ARG A 415 -22.47 -7.95 31.02
N ASP A 416 -22.85 -7.45 29.85
CA ASP A 416 -22.73 -8.20 28.59
C ASP A 416 -21.26 -8.43 28.19
N LEU A 417 -20.37 -7.49 28.52
CA LEU A 417 -18.93 -7.58 28.25
C LEU A 417 -18.11 -8.03 29.46
N ASP A 418 -18.75 -8.34 30.60
CA ASP A 418 -18.10 -8.66 31.88
C ASP A 418 -16.98 -7.68 32.24
N THR A 419 -17.33 -6.39 32.29
CA THR A 419 -16.36 -5.30 32.45
C THR A 419 -16.91 -4.15 33.28
N ASP A 420 -16.02 -3.37 33.87
CA ASP A 420 -16.32 -2.11 34.55
C ASP A 420 -15.54 -0.90 33.97
N TRP A 421 -14.95 -1.06 32.78
CA TRP A 421 -14.40 0.04 32.00
C TRP A 421 -14.44 -0.23 30.48
N LEU A 422 -14.48 0.83 29.68
CA LEU A 422 -14.49 0.78 28.22
C LEU A 422 -13.46 1.76 27.67
N CYS A 423 -12.83 1.38 26.56
CA CYS A 423 -12.06 2.27 25.68
C CYS A 423 -12.82 2.44 24.37
N LEU A 424 -13.27 3.66 24.10
CA LEU A 424 -14.06 4.02 22.93
C LEU A 424 -13.30 5.03 22.07
N ASP A 425 -13.50 4.96 20.76
CA ASP A 425 -12.93 5.90 19.80
C ASP A 425 -14.07 6.63 19.07
N GLY A 426 -13.95 7.96 19.03
CA GLY A 426 -15.01 8.84 18.56
C GLY A 426 -14.51 10.17 18.00
N GLU A 427 -15.44 10.97 17.51
CA GLU A 427 -15.22 12.35 17.07
C GLU A 427 -16.09 13.28 17.92
N LEU A 428 -15.48 14.29 18.54
CA LEU A 428 -16.21 15.31 19.28
C LEU A 428 -16.66 16.42 18.31
N LEU A 429 -17.96 16.76 18.37
CA LEU A 429 -18.61 17.84 17.63
C LEU A 429 -19.01 18.98 18.58
N GLY A 430 -18.88 20.23 18.12
CA GLY A 430 -19.33 21.43 18.83
C GLY A 430 -18.60 22.72 18.43
N GLU A 431 -19.26 23.87 18.61
CA GLU A 431 -18.69 25.22 18.46
C GLU A 431 -17.73 25.58 19.61
N PRO A 432 -16.81 26.54 19.44
CA PRO A 432 -15.91 27.02 20.49
C PRO A 432 -16.67 27.51 21.73
N LEU A 433 -16.06 27.35 22.90
CA LEU A 433 -16.57 27.50 24.28
C LEU A 433 -17.33 28.79 24.65
N ALA A 434 -17.56 29.75 23.75
CA ALA A 434 -18.04 31.08 24.07
C ALA A 434 -19.54 31.33 23.79
N ALA A 435 -20.26 30.47 23.06
CA ALA A 435 -21.62 30.82 22.60
C ALA A 435 -22.67 29.69 22.43
N ALA A 436 -22.43 28.45 22.86
CA ALA A 436 -23.34 27.34 22.54
C ALA A 436 -24.41 27.06 23.62
N THR A 437 -25.69 27.04 23.21
CA THR A 437 -26.87 26.57 23.96
C THR A 437 -27.15 25.07 23.79
N ARG A 438 -26.24 24.30 23.16
CA ARG A 438 -26.32 22.84 23.03
C ARG A 438 -25.04 22.18 23.57
N PRO A 439 -25.14 21.06 24.31
CA PRO A 439 -23.99 20.35 24.85
C PRO A 439 -23.16 19.68 23.74
N PHE A 440 -21.92 19.35 24.06
CA PHE A 440 -21.01 18.60 23.19
C PHE A 440 -21.62 17.28 22.75
N GLN A 441 -21.34 16.86 21.51
CA GLN A 441 -21.72 15.52 21.04
C GLN A 441 -20.47 14.71 20.70
N VAL A 442 -20.42 13.47 21.18
CA VAL A 442 -19.38 12.52 20.79
C VAL A 442 -19.98 11.49 19.85
N VAL A 443 -19.50 11.48 18.61
CA VAL A 443 -19.87 10.48 17.62
C VAL A 443 -18.92 9.29 17.72
N LEU A 444 -19.43 8.14 18.14
CA LEU A 444 -18.64 6.92 18.32
C LEU A 444 -18.61 6.08 17.03
N PHE A 445 -17.48 5.41 16.78
CA PHE A 445 -17.35 4.43 15.69
C PHE A 445 -16.52 3.19 16.04
N HIS A 446 -15.78 3.18 17.17
CA HIS A 446 -15.14 1.94 17.67
C HIS A 446 -15.31 1.77 19.18
N LEU A 447 -15.66 0.55 19.58
CA LEU A 447 -15.37 0.00 20.91
C LEU A 447 -14.05 -0.77 20.81
N LEU A 448 -12.96 -0.25 21.38
CA LEU A 448 -11.61 -0.77 21.17
C LEU A 448 -11.23 -1.85 22.19
N ALA A 449 -11.51 -1.62 23.46
CA ALA A 449 -11.11 -2.52 24.54
C ALA A 449 -12.05 -2.45 25.74
N ALA A 450 -12.07 -3.54 26.49
CA ALA A 450 -12.69 -3.70 27.79
C ALA A 450 -11.79 -4.60 28.65
N GLU A 451 -12.25 -4.97 29.85
CA GLU A 451 -11.51 -5.85 30.75
C GLU A 451 -11.02 -7.12 30.02
N ARG A 452 -9.71 -7.37 30.08
CA ARG A 452 -9.00 -8.55 29.52
C ARG A 452 -9.09 -8.77 28.00
N ARG A 453 -9.67 -7.86 27.21
CA ARG A 453 -9.84 -8.09 25.77
C ARG A 453 -9.88 -6.81 24.94
N THR A 454 -9.26 -6.86 23.76
CA THR A 454 -9.48 -5.91 22.67
C THR A 454 -10.50 -6.46 21.67
N PHE A 455 -11.10 -5.57 20.86
CA PHE A 455 -12.11 -5.94 19.88
C PHE A 455 -11.67 -5.72 18.42
N PHE A 456 -10.36 -5.65 18.15
CA PHE A 456 -9.84 -5.51 16.79
C PHE A 456 -10.14 -6.74 15.90
N ASP A 457 -10.51 -7.86 16.52
CA ASP A 457 -10.94 -9.09 15.86
C ASP A 457 -12.40 -9.07 15.41
N ARG A 458 -13.16 -8.03 15.79
CA ARG A 458 -14.58 -7.85 15.44
C ARG A 458 -14.75 -7.04 14.16
N ASP A 459 -15.90 -7.23 13.53
CA ASP A 459 -16.26 -6.46 12.35
C ASP A 459 -16.84 -5.10 12.71
N HIS A 460 -16.64 -4.10 11.85
CA HIS A 460 -17.20 -2.75 12.00
C HIS A 460 -18.72 -2.74 12.28
N PRO A 461 -19.57 -3.56 11.61
CA PRO A 461 -20.99 -3.66 11.96
C PRO A 461 -21.23 -4.13 13.40
N TRP A 462 -20.38 -4.98 13.96
CA TRP A 462 -20.46 -5.36 15.37
C TRP A 462 -20.16 -4.18 16.29
N HIS A 463 -19.09 -3.42 16.01
CA HIS A 463 -18.76 -2.22 16.80
C HIS A 463 -19.92 -1.22 16.77
N LEU A 464 -20.41 -0.88 15.58
CA LEU A 464 -21.51 0.07 15.39
C LEU A 464 -22.80 -0.43 16.05
N GLY A 465 -23.06 -1.73 16.04
CA GLY A 465 -24.18 -2.35 16.76
C GLY A 465 -24.07 -2.22 18.27
N GLN A 466 -22.89 -2.46 18.87
CA GLN A 466 -22.69 -2.24 20.32
C GLN A 466 -22.85 -0.76 20.70
N LEU A 467 -22.27 0.13 19.90
CA LEU A 467 -22.36 1.57 20.11
C LEU A 467 -23.81 2.08 19.94
N ALA A 468 -24.59 1.47 19.05
CA ALA A 468 -26.00 1.86 18.83
C ALA A 468 -26.86 1.56 20.06
N ARG A 469 -26.57 0.47 20.77
CA ARG A 469 -27.21 0.16 22.05
C ARG A 469 -26.89 1.20 23.11
N LEU A 470 -25.62 1.62 23.19
CA LEU A 470 -25.19 2.66 24.11
C LEU A 470 -25.86 4.00 23.81
N VAL A 471 -26.00 4.35 22.53
CA VAL A 471 -26.61 5.62 22.08
C VAL A 471 -28.13 5.63 22.24
N ALA A 472 -28.80 4.50 22.04
CA ALA A 472 -30.27 4.41 22.13
C ALA A 472 -30.80 4.80 23.52
N GLU A 473 -30.01 4.56 24.56
CA GLU A 473 -30.35 4.88 25.95
C GLU A 473 -29.74 6.23 26.42
N GLY A 474 -29.04 6.94 25.53
CA GLY A 474 -28.40 8.21 25.83
C GLY A 474 -29.35 9.41 25.70
N ASP A 475 -28.92 10.55 26.23
CA ASP A 475 -29.63 11.84 26.18
C ASP A 475 -29.38 12.65 24.88
N GLY A 476 -28.70 12.04 23.91
CA GLY A 476 -28.27 12.68 22.66
C GLY A 476 -26.87 13.30 22.69
N SER A 477 -26.13 13.17 23.81
CA SER A 477 -24.70 13.49 23.91
C SER A 477 -23.82 12.46 23.18
N LEU A 478 -24.28 11.22 23.05
CA LEU A 478 -23.66 10.17 22.24
C LEU A 478 -24.41 9.97 20.94
N VAL A 479 -23.68 9.79 19.84
CA VAL A 479 -24.24 9.51 18.52
C VAL A 479 -23.46 8.36 17.88
N VAL A 480 -24.11 7.46 17.15
CA VAL A 480 -23.42 6.47 16.32
C VAL A 480 -23.23 7.02 14.93
N THR A 481 -22.05 6.79 14.37
CA THR A 481 -21.74 7.21 13.01
C THR A 481 -22.70 6.58 11.98
N PRO A 482 -23.35 7.40 11.13
CA PRO A 482 -24.10 6.92 9.97
C PRO A 482 -23.19 6.10 9.05
N HIS A 483 -23.68 4.95 8.57
CA HIS A 483 -22.86 4.02 7.81
C HIS A 483 -23.65 3.20 6.78
N ARG A 484 -22.91 2.61 5.84
CA ARG A 484 -23.41 1.67 4.82
C ARG A 484 -22.44 0.51 4.65
N LEU A 485 -22.96 -0.71 4.65
CA LEU A 485 -22.24 -1.87 4.13
C LEU A 485 -22.37 -1.88 2.61
N VAL A 486 -21.28 -2.13 1.90
CA VAL A 486 -21.24 -2.08 0.42
C VAL A 486 -20.55 -3.34 -0.09
N ASP A 487 -21.28 -4.15 -0.87
CA ASP A 487 -20.71 -5.21 -1.69
C ASP A 487 -20.16 -4.62 -3.00
N LEU A 488 -18.83 -4.66 -3.14
CA LEU A 488 -18.09 -4.11 -4.28
C LEU A 488 -18.36 -4.89 -5.57
N THR A 489 -18.90 -6.11 -5.48
CA THR A 489 -19.30 -6.91 -6.64
C THR A 489 -20.70 -6.59 -7.13
N ARG A 490 -21.45 -5.74 -6.41
CA ARG A 490 -22.82 -5.33 -6.76
C ARG A 490 -22.84 -3.85 -7.19
N PRO A 491 -22.94 -3.56 -8.51
CA PRO A 491 -22.92 -2.19 -9.03
C PRO A 491 -23.97 -1.26 -8.39
N VAL A 492 -25.15 -1.79 -8.04
CA VAL A 492 -26.22 -1.01 -7.38
C VAL A 492 -25.83 -0.52 -5.99
N GLU A 493 -25.09 -1.33 -5.21
CA GLU A 493 -24.64 -0.93 -3.88
C GLU A 493 -23.51 0.09 -3.97
N VAL A 494 -22.58 -0.10 -4.90
CA VAL A 494 -21.52 0.86 -5.21
C VAL A 494 -22.11 2.21 -5.61
N ALA A 495 -23.08 2.22 -6.53
CA ALA A 495 -23.77 3.43 -6.96
C ALA A 495 -24.53 4.10 -5.79
N GLY A 496 -25.20 3.31 -4.94
CA GLY A 496 -25.88 3.81 -3.75
C GLY A 496 -24.93 4.47 -2.74
N ALA A 497 -23.73 3.90 -2.55
CA ALA A 497 -22.71 4.47 -1.68
C ALA A 497 -22.13 5.77 -2.24
N ILE A 498 -21.91 5.84 -3.56
CA ILE A 498 -21.47 7.07 -4.25
C ILE A 498 -22.54 8.18 -4.13
N ALA A 499 -23.81 7.84 -4.35
CA ALA A 499 -24.92 8.79 -4.20
C ALA A 499 -25.02 9.32 -2.77
N TRP A 500 -24.84 8.45 -1.77
CA TRP A 500 -24.82 8.85 -0.37
C TRP A 500 -23.64 9.77 -0.03
N TRP A 501 -22.43 9.46 -0.51
CA TRP A 501 -21.27 10.34 -0.38
C TRP A 501 -21.51 11.71 -1.01
N HIS A 502 -22.07 11.75 -2.22
CA HIS A 502 -22.44 13.01 -2.87
C HIS A 502 -23.41 13.83 -2.02
N ALA A 503 -24.47 13.18 -1.49
CA ALA A 503 -25.45 13.85 -0.65
C ALA A 503 -24.82 14.43 0.64
N LEU A 504 -23.93 13.68 1.31
CA LEU A 504 -23.20 14.14 2.48
C LEU A 504 -22.35 15.38 2.15
N CYS A 505 -21.58 15.32 1.06
CA CYS A 505 -20.72 16.43 0.64
C CYS A 505 -21.53 17.67 0.23
N LEU A 506 -22.66 17.51 -0.44
CA LEU A 506 -23.58 18.61 -0.78
C LEU A 506 -24.22 19.23 0.48
N GLY A 507 -24.46 18.43 1.51
CA GLY A 507 -24.91 18.90 2.83
C GLY A 507 -23.85 19.62 3.66
N GLY A 508 -22.62 19.78 3.14
CA GLY A 508 -21.51 20.43 3.84
C GLY A 508 -20.64 19.49 4.67
N GLY A 509 -20.93 18.18 4.68
CA GLY A 509 -20.10 17.17 5.33
C GLY A 509 -18.74 16.98 4.64
N GLU A 510 -17.74 16.54 5.40
CA GLU A 510 -16.39 16.36 4.86
C GLU A 510 -16.30 15.22 3.83
N GLY A 511 -17.06 14.13 4.02
CA GLY A 511 -17.09 12.98 3.11
C GLY A 511 -17.33 11.67 3.85
N ILE A 512 -16.65 10.61 3.41
CA ILE A 512 -16.73 9.28 4.04
C ILE A 512 -15.36 8.73 4.41
N VAL A 513 -15.36 7.76 5.31
CA VAL A 513 -14.27 6.84 5.59
C VAL A 513 -14.69 5.46 5.11
N VAL A 514 -13.89 4.85 4.22
CA VAL A 514 -14.10 3.49 3.74
C VAL A 514 -13.17 2.56 4.51
N LYS A 515 -13.72 1.47 5.06
CA LYS A 515 -13.02 0.52 5.92
C LYS A 515 -13.26 -0.92 5.45
N PRO A 516 -12.33 -1.86 5.67
CA PRO A 516 -12.62 -3.28 5.58
C PRO A 516 -13.76 -3.67 6.53
N VAL A 517 -14.50 -4.75 6.24
CA VAL A 517 -15.55 -5.22 7.16
C VAL A 517 -14.97 -5.56 8.52
N SER A 518 -13.92 -6.36 8.57
CA SER A 518 -13.17 -6.64 9.81
C SER A 518 -12.30 -5.46 10.22
N CYS A 519 -12.24 -5.15 11.52
CA CYS A 519 -11.47 -4.01 12.05
C CYS A 519 -9.97 -4.15 11.72
N ALA A 520 -9.37 -5.29 12.03
CA ALA A 520 -8.10 -5.72 11.46
C ALA A 520 -8.34 -6.52 10.16
N GLY A 521 -8.46 -5.82 9.03
CA GLY A 521 -8.74 -6.44 7.74
C GLY A 521 -7.57 -7.26 7.19
N TRP A 522 -7.89 -8.37 6.50
CA TRP A 522 -6.96 -9.19 5.75
C TRP A 522 -7.34 -9.21 4.27
N GLY A 523 -6.36 -8.99 3.40
CA GLY A 523 -6.50 -9.06 1.94
C GLY A 523 -5.66 -10.20 1.35
N ALA A 524 -5.52 -10.22 0.03
CA ALA A 524 -4.83 -11.29 -0.70
C ALA A 524 -3.42 -11.59 -0.18
N SER A 525 -2.70 -10.56 0.29
CA SER A 525 -1.28 -10.63 0.67
C SER A 525 -0.99 -10.20 2.11
N GLY A 526 -2.01 -10.07 2.98
CA GLY A 526 -1.84 -9.76 4.40
C GLY A 526 -2.72 -8.62 4.91
N PRO A 527 -2.34 -7.96 6.02
CA PRO A 527 -3.11 -6.86 6.61
C PRO A 527 -3.30 -5.69 5.63
N VAL A 528 -4.53 -5.18 5.53
CA VAL A 528 -4.88 -4.05 4.66
C VAL A 528 -4.99 -2.74 5.42
N GLN A 529 -5.10 -1.62 4.69
CA GLN A 529 -5.32 -0.31 5.33
C GLN A 529 -6.58 -0.34 6.21
N PRO A 530 -6.52 0.07 7.49
CA PRO A 530 -7.66 0.01 8.40
C PRO A 530 -8.77 1.00 8.01
N ALA A 531 -8.42 2.06 7.29
CA ALA A 531 -9.35 3.07 6.81
C ALA A 531 -8.73 3.92 5.70
N LEU A 532 -9.55 4.30 4.72
CA LEU A 532 -9.25 5.31 3.70
C LEU A 532 -10.27 6.44 3.77
N LYS A 533 -9.82 7.69 3.89
CA LYS A 533 -10.72 8.85 3.77
C LYS A 533 -10.96 9.22 2.31
N VAL A 534 -12.20 9.59 2.03
CA VAL A 534 -12.67 10.08 0.73
C VAL A 534 -13.44 11.37 0.95
N ARG A 535 -12.80 12.50 0.66
CA ARG A 535 -13.33 13.83 1.00
C ARG A 535 -13.96 14.52 -0.21
N GLY A 536 -15.00 15.30 0.04
CA GLY A 536 -15.69 16.10 -0.97
C GLY A 536 -14.81 17.22 -1.53
N ALA A 537 -15.09 17.66 -2.76
CA ALA A 537 -14.33 18.70 -3.43
C ALA A 537 -14.31 20.04 -2.65
N GLU A 538 -15.46 20.47 -2.12
CA GLU A 538 -15.54 21.70 -1.31
C GLU A 538 -14.72 21.61 -0.01
N TRP A 539 -14.65 20.43 0.61
CA TRP A 539 -13.79 20.25 1.77
C TRP A 539 -12.30 20.30 1.38
N LEU A 540 -11.94 19.64 0.27
CA LEU A 540 -10.58 19.66 -0.25
C LEU A 540 -10.13 21.08 -0.64
N ARG A 541 -11.04 21.94 -1.08
CA ARG A 541 -10.80 23.38 -1.29
C ARG A 541 -10.30 24.06 -0.02
N ARG A 542 -10.89 23.77 1.14
CA ARG A 542 -10.44 24.32 2.44
C ARG A 542 -9.05 23.81 2.84
N VAL A 543 -8.68 22.61 2.38
CA VAL A 543 -7.38 21.98 2.69
C VAL A 543 -6.27 22.47 1.76
N TYR A 544 -6.55 22.60 0.46
CA TYR A 544 -5.54 22.90 -0.57
C TYR A 544 -5.61 24.33 -1.13
N GLY A 545 -6.62 25.10 -0.73
CA GLY A 545 -6.87 26.46 -1.22
C GLY A 545 -7.74 26.50 -2.49
N ASP A 546 -8.21 27.69 -2.84
CA ASP A 546 -9.16 27.91 -3.94
C ASP A 546 -8.63 27.48 -5.32
N GLY A 547 -7.33 27.66 -5.56
CA GLY A 547 -6.66 27.27 -6.81
C GLY A 547 -6.26 25.79 -6.90
N TYR A 548 -6.72 24.92 -5.99
CA TYR A 548 -6.29 23.51 -6.04
C TYR A 548 -6.83 22.74 -7.25
N ARG A 549 -7.90 23.24 -7.88
CA ARG A 549 -8.48 22.70 -9.12
C ARG A 549 -7.86 23.30 -10.38
N ASP A 550 -6.96 24.28 -10.25
CA ASP A 550 -6.18 24.78 -11.38
C ASP A 550 -5.37 23.63 -11.99
N GLN A 551 -5.34 23.52 -13.31
CA GLN A 551 -4.83 22.34 -14.02
C GLN A 551 -3.47 21.85 -13.50
N ALA A 552 -2.50 22.75 -13.37
CA ALA A 552 -1.15 22.41 -12.90
C ALA A 552 -1.14 21.92 -11.44
N ASN A 553 -1.91 22.55 -10.55
CA ASN A 553 -2.03 22.15 -9.15
C ASN A 553 -2.75 20.81 -9.01
N PHE A 554 -3.83 20.63 -9.76
CA PHE A 554 -4.63 19.42 -9.72
C PHE A 554 -3.86 18.21 -10.24
N GLU A 555 -3.11 18.35 -11.35
CA GLU A 555 -2.24 17.30 -11.87
C GLU A 555 -1.10 16.96 -10.91
N ARG A 556 -0.47 17.97 -10.28
CA ARG A 556 0.56 17.74 -9.25
C ARG A 556 -0.02 16.99 -8.05
N LEU A 557 -1.21 17.37 -7.58
CA LEU A 557 -1.90 16.69 -6.48
C LEU A 557 -2.33 15.27 -6.85
N ARG A 558 -2.70 15.00 -8.12
CA ARG A 558 -2.99 13.65 -8.61
C ARG A 558 -1.75 12.75 -8.65
N ARG A 559 -0.56 13.31 -8.91
CA ARG A 559 0.71 12.57 -8.90
C ARG A 559 1.30 12.36 -7.51
N ARG A 560 0.64 12.84 -6.45
CA ARG A 560 1.17 12.73 -5.09
C ARG A 560 1.31 11.25 -4.67
N SER A 561 2.46 10.92 -4.11
CA SER A 561 2.68 9.61 -3.49
C SER A 561 1.90 9.51 -2.18
N LEU A 562 1.10 8.45 -2.03
CA LEU A 562 0.43 8.08 -0.78
C LEU A 562 1.20 7.03 0.02
N ILE A 563 2.34 6.56 -0.49
CA ILE A 563 3.09 5.41 0.04
C ILE A 563 3.54 5.63 1.48
N ALA A 564 4.27 6.72 1.73
CA ALA A 564 4.76 7.03 3.08
C ALA A 564 3.60 7.21 4.08
N LYS A 565 2.48 7.79 3.63
CA LYS A 565 1.30 8.00 4.47
C LYS A 565 0.59 6.69 4.82
N ARG A 566 0.46 5.78 3.85
CA ARG A 566 -0.11 4.44 4.03
C ARG A 566 0.74 3.56 4.93
N SER A 567 2.06 3.59 4.75
CA SER A 567 2.99 2.85 5.61
C SER A 567 2.93 3.36 7.06
N ARG A 568 2.93 4.69 7.25
CA ARG A 568 2.78 5.30 8.57
C ARG A 568 1.43 4.95 9.22
N ALA A 569 0.33 5.00 8.47
CA ALA A 569 -0.99 4.62 8.98
C ALA A 569 -1.02 3.18 9.47
N LEU A 570 -0.47 2.24 8.70
CA LEU A 570 -0.44 0.82 9.05
C LEU A 570 0.48 0.54 10.25
N GLY A 571 1.65 1.19 10.31
CA GLY A 571 2.57 1.09 11.45
C GLY A 571 1.98 1.67 12.74
N GLN A 572 1.31 2.83 12.66
CA GLN A 572 0.60 3.43 13.79
C GLN A 572 -0.58 2.57 14.26
N PHE A 573 -1.30 1.94 13.33
CA PHE A 573 -2.38 1.02 13.68
C PHE A 573 -1.84 -0.23 14.39
N ALA A 574 -0.74 -0.80 13.89
CA ALA A 574 -0.04 -1.92 14.54
C ALA A 574 0.39 -1.59 15.98
N LEU A 575 1.03 -0.43 16.19
CA LEU A 575 1.42 0.04 17.53
C LEU A 575 0.21 0.31 18.44
N GLY A 576 -0.88 0.84 17.88
CA GLY A 576 -2.12 1.09 18.61
C GLY A 576 -2.80 -0.19 19.11
N ILE A 577 -2.76 -1.26 18.30
CA ILE A 577 -3.19 -2.61 18.69
C ILE A 577 -2.28 -3.15 19.79
N GLU A 578 -0.97 -3.20 19.54
CA GLU A 578 0.00 -3.77 20.48
C GLU A 578 -0.02 -3.07 21.85
N GLY A 579 -0.13 -1.74 21.87
CA GLY A 579 -0.22 -0.97 23.12
C GLY A 579 -1.47 -1.30 23.93
N LEU A 580 -2.63 -1.45 23.27
CA LEU A 580 -3.87 -1.84 23.95
C LEU A 580 -3.86 -3.30 24.39
N GLU A 581 -3.31 -4.21 23.59
CA GLU A 581 -3.13 -5.63 23.96
C GLU A 581 -2.28 -5.75 25.21
N ARG A 582 -1.10 -5.10 25.25
CA ARG A 582 -0.24 -5.03 26.44
C ARG A 582 -0.99 -4.49 27.65
N PHE A 583 -1.78 -3.44 27.46
CA PHE A 583 -2.57 -2.86 28.54
C PHE A 583 -3.58 -3.87 29.11
N VAL A 584 -4.35 -4.56 28.27
CA VAL A 584 -5.35 -5.55 28.74
C VAL A 584 -4.72 -6.83 29.27
N GLU A 585 -3.53 -7.19 28.79
CA GLU A 585 -2.70 -8.32 29.27
C GLU A 585 -2.02 -7.99 30.64
N GLY A 586 -2.07 -6.73 31.09
CA GLY A 586 -1.53 -6.31 32.39
C GLY A 586 -0.03 -6.01 32.38
N ALA A 587 0.55 -5.70 31.22
CA ALA A 587 1.95 -5.29 31.08
C ALA A 587 2.25 -3.99 31.84
N ALA A 588 3.54 -3.69 32.02
CA ALA A 588 3.96 -2.47 32.69
C ALA A 588 3.59 -1.22 31.86
N ASP A 589 3.29 -0.10 32.54
CA ASP A 589 2.90 1.15 31.86
C ASP A 589 3.95 1.62 30.84
N ALA A 590 5.24 1.41 31.15
CA ALA A 590 6.34 1.72 30.25
C ALA A 590 6.26 0.95 28.91
N GLU A 591 5.81 -0.30 28.93
CA GLU A 591 5.70 -1.13 27.72
C GLU A 591 4.52 -0.69 26.83
N VAL A 592 3.43 -0.22 27.45
CA VAL A 592 2.29 0.40 26.76
C VAL A 592 2.72 1.73 26.16
N TRP A 593 3.37 2.58 26.95
CA TRP A 593 3.80 3.91 26.52
C TRP A 593 4.90 3.87 25.45
N ALA A 594 5.77 2.86 25.44
CA ALA A 594 6.72 2.67 24.35
C ALA A 594 6.02 2.59 22.99
N CYS A 595 4.87 1.89 22.91
CA CYS A 595 4.06 1.84 21.69
C CYS A 595 3.55 3.23 21.30
N LEU A 596 3.02 3.99 22.27
CA LEU A 596 2.45 5.31 22.03
C LEU A 596 3.51 6.35 21.63
N VAL A 597 4.72 6.27 22.21
CA VAL A 597 5.86 7.10 21.85
C VAL A 597 6.32 6.81 20.43
N ALA A 598 6.46 5.53 20.07
CA ALA A 598 6.82 5.12 18.71
C ALA A 598 5.80 5.61 17.66
N MET A 599 4.51 5.73 18.02
CA MET A 599 3.48 6.29 17.13
C MET A 599 3.74 7.76 16.78
N GLU A 600 4.38 8.53 17.67
CA GLU A 600 4.67 9.95 17.45
C GLU A 600 5.94 10.18 16.62
N GLY A 601 6.79 9.16 16.47
CA GLY A 601 8.00 9.22 15.66
C GLY A 601 9.19 9.93 16.32
N GLY A 602 9.29 9.91 17.65
CA GLY A 602 10.41 10.50 18.39
C GLY A 602 10.15 10.72 19.89
N MET A 603 11.09 11.36 20.58
CA MET A 603 10.99 11.66 22.02
C MET A 603 9.75 12.52 22.31
N PRO A 604 8.86 12.10 23.22
CA PRO A 604 7.69 12.87 23.58
C PRO A 604 8.06 14.08 24.44
N GLU A 605 7.14 15.05 24.56
CA GLU A 605 7.29 16.16 25.51
C GLU A 605 7.58 15.65 26.93
N ALA A 606 8.57 16.25 27.60
CA ALA A 606 8.97 15.89 28.96
C ALA A 606 7.77 15.90 29.92
N GLY A 607 7.58 14.81 30.67
CA GLY A 607 6.51 14.66 31.65
C GLY A 607 5.19 14.10 31.11
N ARG A 608 5.05 13.85 29.80
CA ARG A 608 3.84 13.23 29.21
C ARG A 608 3.72 11.73 29.51
N PHE A 609 4.85 11.03 29.61
CA PHE A 609 4.94 9.61 29.93
C PHE A 609 5.82 9.43 31.18
N PRO A 610 5.25 9.43 32.39
CA PRO A 610 6.02 9.44 33.62
C PRO A 610 6.75 8.10 33.85
N GLY A 611 8.06 8.06 33.53
CA GLY A 611 8.89 6.85 33.73
C GLY A 611 9.21 6.06 32.46
N ALA A 612 8.80 6.54 31.27
CA ALA A 612 9.34 6.04 30.02
C ALA A 612 10.80 6.52 29.90
N ALA A 613 11.76 5.62 30.10
CA ALA A 613 13.15 5.92 29.84
C ALA A 613 13.34 6.17 28.32
N PRO A 614 14.20 7.12 27.91
CA PRO A 614 14.64 7.20 26.53
C PRO A 614 15.28 5.86 26.10
N PRO A 615 15.14 5.43 24.84
CA PRO A 615 15.94 4.33 24.30
C PRO A 615 17.44 4.58 24.47
#